data_AF-A0A520BZ12-F1
#
_entry.id   AF-A0A520BZ12-F1
#
_cell.length_a   1.000
_cell.length_b   1.000
_cell.length_c   1.000
_cell.angle_alpha   90.00
_cell.angle_beta   90.00
_cell.angle_gamma   90.00
#
_symmetry.space_group_name_H-M   'P 1'
#
loop_
_entity.id
_entity.type
_entity.pdbx_description
1 polymer ?
#
loop_
_entity_poly.entity_id
_entity_poly.type
_entity_poly.pdbx_seq_one_letter_code
_entity_poly.pdbx_strand_id
1 'polypeptide(L)'
;IESYDFVRDFVGTVAAAGCEVFIVHARNAWLQGLSPKENREIPPLRYELVAQLKRDFPQLTIAVNGGLKSPDEIAGQLERVDGVMVGREAYHEPWSMAQWDSRFFGAADPAASREQVEEAWLAYLDRVHATGRSWAHAMRHALGLWNGTPGARRWRQVWSDHRLKALPPREVAVRATAARLGHGGAGQ
;
A
#
# COMPACT_ATOMS: atom_id res chain seq x y z
N ILE A 1 -2.40 -26.14 -10.82
CA ILE A 1 -3.51 -25.81 -11.74
C ILE A 1 -3.16 -24.51 -12.45
N GLU A 2 -2.94 -24.57 -13.76
CA GLU A 2 -2.50 -23.42 -14.56
C GLU A 2 -3.43 -23.11 -15.73
N SER A 3 -4.53 -23.85 -15.88
CA SER A 3 -5.48 -23.64 -16.97
C SER A 3 -6.40 -22.46 -16.69
N TYR A 4 -6.59 -21.63 -17.72
CA TYR A 4 -7.60 -20.58 -17.73
C TYR A 4 -9.01 -21.13 -17.50
N ASP A 5 -9.35 -22.26 -18.15
CA ASP A 5 -10.69 -22.84 -18.09
C ASP A 5 -11.10 -23.16 -16.65
N PHE A 6 -10.17 -23.68 -15.84
CA PHE A 6 -10.44 -23.94 -14.44
C PHE A 6 -10.83 -22.65 -13.69
N VAL A 7 -10.11 -21.55 -13.93
CA VAL A 7 -10.40 -20.27 -13.26
C VAL A 7 -11.73 -19.70 -13.76
N ARG A 8 -11.99 -19.76 -15.06
CA ARG A 8 -13.26 -19.33 -15.67
C ARG A 8 -14.45 -20.10 -15.07
N ASP A 9 -14.36 -21.43 -15.03
CA ASP A 9 -15.45 -22.28 -14.55
C ASP A 9 -15.67 -22.11 -13.03
N PHE A 10 -14.60 -21.90 -12.26
CA PHE A 10 -14.68 -21.53 -10.85
C PHE A 10 -15.42 -20.19 -10.67
N VAL A 11 -15.03 -19.14 -11.40
CA VAL A 11 -15.70 -17.83 -11.36
C VAL A 11 -17.17 -17.97 -11.75
N GLY A 12 -17.48 -18.71 -12.82
CA GLY A 12 -18.85 -18.96 -13.26
C GLY A 12 -19.71 -19.65 -12.20
N THR A 13 -19.15 -20.66 -11.53
CA THR A 13 -19.84 -21.38 -10.44
C THR A 13 -20.15 -20.46 -9.27
N VAL A 14 -19.18 -19.64 -8.84
CA VAL A 14 -19.33 -18.71 -7.72
C VAL A 14 -20.27 -17.55 -8.08
N ALA A 15 -20.25 -17.10 -9.35
CA ALA A 15 -21.16 -16.09 -9.86
C ALA A 15 -22.61 -16.58 -9.91
N ALA A 16 -22.84 -17.84 -10.33
CA ALA A 16 -24.17 -18.45 -10.30
C ALA A 16 -24.76 -18.56 -8.88
N ALA A 17 -23.91 -18.57 -7.85
CA ALA A 17 -24.30 -18.50 -6.45
C ALA A 17 -24.60 -17.07 -5.95
N GLY A 18 -24.51 -16.05 -6.82
CA GLY A 18 -24.84 -14.66 -6.51
C GLY A 18 -23.64 -13.75 -6.21
N CYS A 19 -22.41 -14.20 -6.43
CA CYS A 19 -21.25 -13.32 -6.29
C CYS A 19 -21.08 -12.42 -7.51
N GLU A 20 -21.00 -11.10 -7.30
CA GLU A 20 -20.89 -10.12 -8.39
C GLU A 20 -19.49 -9.50 -8.51
N VAL A 21 -18.67 -9.63 -7.47
CA VAL A 21 -17.37 -8.95 -7.36
C VAL A 21 -16.25 -9.97 -7.14
N PHE A 22 -15.27 -9.98 -8.05
CA PHE A 22 -14.11 -10.86 -7.99
C PHE A 22 -12.82 -10.05 -7.97
N ILE A 23 -12.05 -10.21 -6.91
CA ILE A 23 -10.72 -9.61 -6.78
C ILE A 23 -9.69 -10.71 -7.03
N VAL A 24 -9.07 -10.69 -8.19
CA VAL A 24 -8.20 -11.76 -8.67
C VAL A 24 -6.74 -11.38 -8.43
N HIS A 25 -6.09 -12.08 -7.50
CA HIS A 25 -4.64 -12.03 -7.44
C HIS A 25 -4.07 -12.73 -8.68
N ALA A 26 -3.38 -11.98 -9.54
CA ALA A 26 -2.89 -12.44 -10.85
C ALA A 26 -1.71 -13.41 -10.76
N ARG A 27 -1.55 -14.14 -9.66
CA ARG A 27 -0.45 -15.06 -9.40
C ARG A 27 -1.00 -16.34 -8.77
N ASN A 28 -0.46 -17.47 -9.18
CA ASN A 28 -0.75 -18.74 -8.52
C ASN A 28 -0.15 -18.80 -7.11
N ALA A 29 -0.89 -19.37 -6.18
CA ALA A 29 -0.33 -19.82 -4.90
C ALA A 29 0.15 -21.27 -5.06
N TRP A 30 1.44 -21.51 -4.84
CA TRP A 30 2.04 -22.84 -4.79
C TRP A 30 2.21 -23.25 -3.32
N LEU A 31 1.33 -24.15 -2.88
CA LEU A 31 1.24 -24.58 -1.47
C LEU A 31 2.35 -25.55 -1.05
N GLN A 32 3.10 -26.11 -2.01
CA GLN A 32 4.23 -26.98 -1.74
C GLN A 32 5.51 -26.39 -2.33
N GLY A 33 6.59 -26.46 -1.56
CA GLY A 33 7.94 -26.10 -2.01
C GLY A 33 8.32 -24.62 -1.93
N LEU A 34 7.37 -23.71 -1.69
CA LEU A 34 7.67 -22.27 -1.56
C LEU A 34 7.19 -21.69 -0.21
N SER A 35 8.01 -20.83 0.39
CA SER A 35 7.62 -20.00 1.53
C SER A 35 6.59 -18.93 1.16
N PRO A 36 5.91 -18.29 2.14
CA PRO A 36 4.99 -17.18 1.86
C PRO A 36 5.64 -15.98 1.17
N LYS A 37 6.94 -15.76 1.36
CA LYS A 37 7.68 -14.71 0.62
C LYS A 37 7.89 -15.12 -0.83
N GLU A 38 8.36 -16.34 -1.06
CA GLU A 38 8.61 -16.86 -2.41
C GLU A 38 7.33 -16.95 -3.24
N ASN A 39 6.20 -17.36 -2.64
CA ASN A 39 4.88 -17.33 -3.28
C ASN A 39 4.45 -15.93 -3.75
N ARG A 40 5.04 -14.87 -3.20
CA ARG A 40 4.78 -13.48 -3.56
C ARG A 40 5.82 -12.90 -4.53
N GLU A 41 6.78 -13.68 -4.98
CA GLU A 41 7.90 -13.22 -5.82
C GLU A 41 8.16 -14.15 -7.01
N ILE A 42 8.10 -15.47 -6.82
CA ILE A 42 8.54 -16.48 -7.80
C ILE A 42 7.50 -16.76 -8.90
N PRO A 43 6.23 -17.13 -8.62
CA PRO A 43 5.32 -17.43 -9.72
C PRO A 43 5.08 -16.18 -10.57
N PRO A 44 4.94 -16.29 -11.90
CA PRO A 44 4.76 -15.11 -12.75
C PRO A 44 3.40 -14.46 -12.52
N LEU A 45 3.33 -13.15 -12.77
CA LEU A 45 2.06 -12.42 -12.84
C LEU A 45 1.39 -12.68 -14.19
N ARG A 46 0.07 -12.85 -14.18
CA ARG A 46 -0.75 -13.20 -15.35
C ARG A 46 -1.94 -12.25 -15.47
N TYR A 47 -1.67 -10.96 -15.67
CA TYR A 47 -2.72 -9.94 -15.80
C TYR A 47 -3.65 -10.20 -16.99
N GLU A 48 -3.13 -10.75 -18.08
CA GLU A 48 -3.92 -11.17 -19.25
C GLU A 48 -5.08 -12.10 -18.89
N LEU A 49 -4.87 -13.00 -17.94
CA LEU A 49 -5.92 -13.91 -17.47
C LEU A 49 -7.08 -13.15 -16.83
N VAL A 50 -6.78 -12.12 -16.03
CA VAL A 50 -7.79 -11.31 -15.36
C VAL A 50 -8.56 -10.45 -16.36
N ALA A 51 -7.86 -9.89 -17.36
CA ALA A 51 -8.51 -9.19 -18.46
C ALA A 51 -9.41 -10.11 -19.29
N GLN A 52 -8.99 -11.38 -19.53
CA GLN A 52 -9.85 -12.36 -20.19
C GLN A 52 -11.11 -12.66 -19.36
N LEU A 53 -10.99 -12.84 -18.03
CA LEU A 53 -12.17 -12.99 -17.17
C LEU A 53 -13.13 -11.81 -17.29
N LYS A 54 -12.63 -10.57 -17.37
CA LYS A 54 -13.50 -9.42 -17.57
C LYS A 54 -14.25 -9.46 -18.91
N ARG A 55 -13.60 -9.94 -19.97
CA ARG A 55 -14.24 -10.12 -21.29
C ARG A 55 -15.30 -11.23 -21.30
N ASP A 56 -15.02 -12.33 -20.61
CA ASP A 56 -15.92 -13.49 -20.55
C ASP A 56 -17.12 -13.24 -19.62
N PHE A 57 -16.95 -12.38 -18.61
CA PHE A 57 -17.98 -12.02 -17.64
C PHE A 57 -18.18 -10.49 -17.55
N PRO A 58 -18.67 -9.83 -18.61
CA PRO A 58 -18.80 -8.36 -18.64
C PRO A 58 -19.74 -7.81 -17.56
N GLN A 59 -20.70 -8.63 -17.11
CA GLN A 59 -21.66 -8.29 -16.06
C GLN A 59 -21.06 -8.30 -14.64
N LEU A 60 -19.91 -8.95 -14.43
CA LEU A 60 -19.25 -9.02 -13.13
C LEU A 60 -18.29 -7.85 -12.96
N THR A 61 -18.08 -7.43 -11.71
CA THR A 61 -16.97 -6.54 -11.34
C THR A 61 -15.72 -7.39 -11.14
N ILE A 62 -14.74 -7.22 -12.02
CA ILE A 62 -13.45 -7.92 -11.95
C ILE A 62 -12.37 -6.90 -11.61
N ALA A 63 -11.71 -7.09 -10.47
CA ALA A 63 -10.57 -6.28 -10.05
C ALA A 63 -9.28 -7.10 -10.04
N VAL A 64 -8.19 -6.53 -10.54
CA VAL A 64 -6.87 -7.18 -10.55
C VAL A 64 -6.07 -6.83 -9.30
N ASN A 65 -5.33 -7.82 -8.79
CA ASN A 65 -4.39 -7.64 -7.70
C ASN A 65 -3.03 -8.29 -7.99
N GLY A 66 -1.99 -7.73 -7.38
CA GLY A 66 -0.70 -8.38 -7.23
C GLY A 66 0.40 -7.73 -8.06
N GLY A 67 1.41 -7.16 -7.41
CA GLY A 67 2.64 -6.73 -8.07
C GLY A 67 2.60 -5.37 -8.78
N LEU A 68 1.51 -4.62 -8.68
CA LEU A 68 1.39 -3.24 -9.20
C LEU A 68 2.12 -2.26 -8.27
N LYS A 69 3.03 -1.48 -8.83
CA LYS A 69 3.98 -0.63 -8.10
C LYS A 69 3.88 0.85 -8.45
N SER A 70 3.19 1.22 -9.52
CA SER A 70 3.09 2.62 -9.93
C SER A 70 1.66 3.02 -10.33
N PRO A 71 1.30 4.30 -10.18
CA PRO A 71 0.04 4.83 -10.70
C PRO A 71 -0.15 4.61 -12.22
N ASP A 72 0.94 4.57 -13.00
CA ASP A 72 0.89 4.31 -14.45
C ASP A 72 0.53 2.85 -14.75
N GLU A 73 1.13 1.89 -14.01
CA GLU A 73 0.74 0.49 -14.09
C GLU A 73 -0.73 0.28 -13.70
N ILE A 74 -1.18 0.98 -12.65
CA ILE A 74 -2.59 0.94 -12.19
C ILE A 74 -3.51 1.46 -13.30
N ALA A 75 -3.20 2.63 -13.88
CA ALA A 75 -3.99 3.21 -14.98
C ALA A 75 -4.11 2.24 -16.17
N GLY A 76 -2.99 1.62 -16.60
CA GLY A 76 -3.01 0.66 -17.70
C GLY A 76 -3.82 -0.61 -17.41
N GLN A 77 -3.95 -1.02 -16.14
CA GLN A 77 -4.87 -2.11 -15.78
C GLN A 77 -6.33 -1.67 -15.80
N LEU A 78 -6.63 -0.45 -15.34
CA LEU A 78 -8.00 0.09 -15.30
C LEU A 78 -8.61 0.29 -16.70
N GLU A 79 -7.80 0.30 -17.77
CA GLU A 79 -8.29 0.23 -19.15
C GLU A 79 -8.90 -1.13 -19.53
N ARG A 80 -8.65 -2.18 -18.73
CA ARG A 80 -8.91 -3.58 -19.07
C ARG A 80 -9.81 -4.31 -18.09
N VAL A 81 -9.89 -3.82 -16.86
CA VAL A 81 -10.67 -4.39 -15.75
C VAL A 81 -11.33 -3.27 -14.96
N ASP A 82 -12.30 -3.59 -14.11
CA ASP A 82 -13.12 -2.59 -13.41
C ASP A 82 -12.41 -1.97 -12.20
N GLY A 83 -11.37 -2.63 -11.70
CA GLY A 83 -10.70 -2.19 -10.48
C GLY A 83 -9.30 -2.75 -10.29
N VAL A 84 -8.58 -2.11 -9.37
CA VAL A 84 -7.24 -2.52 -8.97
C VAL A 84 -7.18 -2.55 -7.44
N MET A 85 -6.69 -3.64 -6.88
CA MET A 85 -6.34 -3.72 -5.46
C MET A 85 -4.82 -3.62 -5.31
N VAL A 86 -4.37 -2.67 -4.49
CA VAL A 86 -2.96 -2.48 -4.14
C VAL A 86 -2.74 -2.88 -2.68
N GLY A 87 -1.78 -3.77 -2.44
CA GLY A 87 -1.46 -4.27 -1.10
C GLY A 87 -0.12 -3.75 -0.58
N ARG A 88 0.95 -4.51 -0.83
CA ARG A 88 2.30 -4.21 -0.33
C ARG A 88 2.79 -2.82 -0.71
N GLU A 89 2.53 -2.39 -1.94
CA GLU A 89 3.00 -1.07 -2.38
C GLU A 89 2.39 0.07 -1.58
N ALA A 90 1.08 0.03 -1.30
CA ALA A 90 0.39 1.01 -0.47
C ALA A 90 0.99 1.11 0.95
N TYR A 91 1.52 0.01 1.47
CA TYR A 91 2.19 -0.02 2.78
C TYR A 91 3.64 0.45 2.71
N HIS A 92 4.36 0.10 1.64
CA HIS A 92 5.77 0.45 1.47
C HIS A 92 5.96 1.91 1.03
N GLU A 93 5.20 2.37 0.05
CA GLU A 93 5.25 3.69 -0.57
C GLU A 93 3.90 4.42 -0.42
N PRO A 94 3.44 4.72 0.82
CA PRO A 94 2.11 5.28 1.05
C PRO A 94 1.90 6.64 0.38
N TRP A 95 2.97 7.43 0.17
CA TRP A 95 2.88 8.70 -0.53
C TRP A 95 2.44 8.55 -2.00
N SER A 96 2.67 7.39 -2.63
CA SER A 96 2.21 7.15 -4.01
C SER A 96 0.70 7.31 -4.17
N MET A 97 -0.06 7.17 -3.08
CA MET A 97 -1.52 7.29 -3.05
C MET A 97 -2.02 8.74 -2.85
N ALA A 98 -1.15 9.69 -2.53
CA ALA A 98 -1.54 11.06 -2.21
C ALA A 98 -2.25 11.78 -3.37
N GLN A 99 -2.07 11.30 -4.60
CA GLN A 99 -2.63 11.86 -5.83
C GLN A 99 -3.69 10.96 -6.49
N TRP A 100 -4.15 9.91 -5.82
CA TRP A 100 -5.09 8.97 -6.43
C TRP A 100 -6.49 9.56 -6.57
N ASP A 101 -6.91 10.43 -5.66
CA ASP A 101 -8.22 11.09 -5.67
C ASP A 101 -8.40 11.91 -6.94
N SER A 102 -7.43 12.77 -7.27
CA SER A 102 -7.45 13.55 -8.50
C SER A 102 -7.24 12.69 -9.74
N ARG A 103 -6.29 11.75 -9.68
CA ARG A 103 -5.89 10.96 -10.84
C ARG A 103 -6.95 9.96 -11.30
N PHE A 104 -7.68 9.33 -10.38
CA PHE A 104 -8.58 8.23 -10.70
C PHE A 104 -10.06 8.54 -10.43
N PHE A 105 -10.35 9.51 -9.56
CA PHE A 105 -11.73 9.76 -9.11
C PHE A 105 -12.22 11.18 -9.42
N GLY A 106 -11.39 12.05 -10.00
CA GLY A 106 -11.75 13.45 -10.28
C GLY A 106 -12.04 14.26 -9.01
N ALA A 107 -11.51 13.83 -7.87
CA ALA A 107 -11.67 14.48 -6.57
C ALA A 107 -10.43 15.30 -6.20
N ALA A 108 -10.55 16.19 -5.21
CA ALA A 108 -9.40 16.93 -4.73
C ALA A 108 -8.50 16.03 -3.87
N ASP A 109 -7.19 16.10 -4.08
CA ASP A 109 -6.23 15.34 -3.28
C ASP A 109 -6.24 15.81 -1.81
N PRO A 110 -6.16 14.89 -0.84
CA PRO A 110 -6.31 15.20 0.58
C PRO A 110 -5.09 15.92 1.17
N ALA A 111 -3.95 15.89 0.48
CA ALA A 111 -2.73 16.57 0.89
C ALA A 111 -1.86 16.95 -0.31
N ALA A 112 -1.33 18.18 -0.29
CA ALA A 112 -0.41 18.69 -1.29
C ALA A 112 1.07 18.34 -0.98
N SER A 113 1.40 17.95 0.24
CA SER A 113 2.76 17.58 0.64
C SER A 113 2.84 16.46 1.69
N ARG A 114 4.00 15.81 1.77
CA ARG A 114 4.29 14.81 2.80
C ARG A 114 4.23 15.41 4.20
N GLU A 115 4.66 16.67 4.35
CA GLU A 115 4.56 17.41 5.60
C GLU A 115 3.10 17.57 6.07
N GLN A 116 2.16 17.83 5.16
CA GLN A 116 0.74 17.92 5.52
C GLN A 116 0.18 16.57 6.00
N VAL A 117 0.56 15.47 5.33
CA VAL A 117 0.21 14.11 5.77
C VAL A 117 0.85 13.80 7.13
N GLU A 118 2.11 14.17 7.32
CA GLU A 118 2.83 13.98 8.59
C GLU A 118 2.15 14.74 9.73
N GLU A 119 1.75 16.01 9.54
CA GLU A 119 1.04 16.76 10.58
C GLU A 119 -0.33 16.16 10.92
N ALA A 120 -1.11 15.75 9.91
CA ALA A 120 -2.39 15.06 10.15
C ALA A 120 -2.18 13.74 10.92
N TRP A 121 -1.12 13.01 10.61
CA TRP A 121 -0.74 11.80 11.32
C TRP A 121 -0.29 12.08 12.76
N LEU A 122 0.50 13.14 12.98
CA LEU A 122 0.91 13.57 14.32
C LEU A 122 -0.28 13.92 15.20
N ALA A 123 -1.27 14.66 14.67
CA ALA A 123 -2.51 14.94 15.38
C ALA A 123 -3.27 13.65 15.78
N TYR A 124 -3.23 12.62 14.95
CA TYR A 124 -3.75 11.30 15.31
C TYR A 124 -2.91 10.62 16.40
N LEU A 125 -1.59 10.64 16.29
CA LEU A 125 -0.68 10.06 17.29
C LEU A 125 -0.83 10.73 18.66
N ASP A 126 -1.06 12.04 18.71
CA ASP A 126 -1.32 12.77 19.95
C ASP A 126 -2.59 12.24 20.65
N ARG A 127 -3.67 12.03 19.88
CA ARG A 127 -4.91 11.43 20.42
C ARG A 127 -4.67 10.01 20.92
N VAL A 128 -3.91 9.20 20.18
CA VAL A 128 -3.55 7.84 20.61
C VAL A 128 -2.74 7.90 21.92
N HIS A 129 -1.74 8.76 22.00
CA HIS A 129 -0.89 8.92 23.17
C HIS A 129 -1.67 9.40 24.40
N ALA A 130 -2.59 10.35 24.23
CA ALA A 130 -3.46 10.86 25.30
C ALA A 130 -4.34 9.78 25.95
N THR A 131 -4.64 8.70 25.22
CA THR A 131 -5.36 7.53 25.76
C THR A 131 -4.47 6.53 26.52
N GLY A 132 -3.18 6.83 26.70
CA GLY A 132 -2.19 5.92 27.29
C GLY A 132 -1.78 4.77 26.36
N ARG A 133 -2.26 4.75 25.11
CA ARG A 133 -1.89 3.74 24.12
C ARG A 133 -0.54 4.09 23.47
N SER A 134 0.20 3.06 23.09
CA SER A 134 1.49 3.21 22.42
C SER A 134 1.33 3.86 21.04
N TRP A 135 1.75 5.13 20.93
CA TRP A 135 1.82 5.80 19.63
C TRP A 135 2.81 5.10 18.69
N ALA A 136 3.83 4.41 19.22
CA ALA A 136 4.81 3.70 18.40
C ALA A 136 4.19 2.55 17.60
N HIS A 137 3.15 1.88 18.13
CA HIS A 137 2.39 0.88 17.40
C HIS A 137 1.57 1.46 16.25
N ALA A 138 1.10 2.69 16.39
CA ALA A 138 0.47 3.40 15.28
C ALA A 138 1.54 3.87 14.28
N MET A 139 2.57 4.57 14.75
CA MET A 139 3.60 5.19 13.92
C MET A 139 4.31 4.22 12.96
N ARG A 140 4.49 2.96 13.35
CA ARG A 140 5.12 1.93 12.49
C ARG A 140 4.47 1.79 11.10
N HIS A 141 3.20 2.17 10.97
CA HIS A 141 2.43 2.10 9.72
C HIS A 141 2.65 3.29 8.78
N ALA A 142 3.27 4.37 9.26
CA ALA A 142 3.59 5.57 8.47
C ALA A 142 5.09 5.69 8.14
N LEU A 143 5.91 4.67 8.47
CA LEU A 143 7.36 4.73 8.30
C LEU A 143 7.83 4.78 6.83
N GLY A 144 6.93 4.49 5.89
CA GLY A 144 7.15 4.61 4.45
C GLY A 144 6.91 6.02 3.89
N LEU A 145 6.37 6.97 4.66
CA LEU A 145 5.95 8.29 4.17
C LEU A 145 7.05 9.01 3.38
N TRP A 146 8.27 8.97 3.90
CA TRP A 146 9.44 9.64 3.33
C TRP A 146 10.29 8.75 2.40
N ASN A 147 9.83 7.56 2.02
CA ASN A 147 10.64 6.70 1.16
C ASN A 147 11.00 7.38 -0.17
N GLY A 148 12.17 7.02 -0.69
CA GLY A 148 12.74 7.62 -1.91
C GLY A 148 13.31 9.04 -1.73
N THR A 149 13.16 9.69 -0.57
CA THR A 149 13.68 11.07 -0.36
C THR A 149 15.03 11.10 0.37
N PRO A 150 15.83 12.16 0.19
CA PRO A 150 17.00 12.41 1.04
C PRO A 150 16.62 12.41 2.53
N GLY A 151 17.49 11.82 3.37
CA GLY A 151 17.29 11.79 4.82
C GLY A 151 16.23 10.83 5.35
N ALA A 152 15.46 10.16 4.49
CA ALA A 152 14.38 9.25 4.87
C ALA A 152 14.80 8.16 5.86
N ARG A 153 15.99 7.57 5.66
CA ARG A 153 16.55 6.57 6.57
C ARG A 153 16.76 7.13 7.97
N ARG A 154 17.30 8.35 8.10
CA ARG A 154 17.54 9.00 9.40
C ARG A 154 16.24 9.34 10.10
N TRP A 155 15.27 9.88 9.36
CA TRP A 155 13.91 10.11 9.88
C TRP A 155 13.29 8.82 10.43
N ARG A 156 13.38 7.71 9.68
CA ARG A 156 12.85 6.41 10.08
C ARG A 156 13.58 5.82 11.30
N GLN A 157 14.89 6.06 11.41
CA GLN A 157 15.70 5.64 12.56
C GLN A 157 15.24 6.33 13.84
N VAL A 158 14.96 7.64 13.81
CA VAL A 158 14.45 8.37 14.98
C VAL A 158 13.12 7.80 15.45
N TRP A 159 12.15 7.61 14.54
CA TRP A 159 10.85 7.03 14.90
C TRP A 159 10.91 5.57 15.39
N SER A 160 11.96 4.84 15.01
CA SER A 160 12.15 3.44 15.40
C SER A 160 12.97 3.27 16.67
N ASP A 161 13.59 4.33 17.20
CA ASP A 161 14.44 4.27 18.38
C ASP A 161 13.60 3.95 19.63
N HIS A 162 13.87 2.80 20.24
CA HIS A 162 13.21 2.33 21.44
C HIS A 162 13.37 3.30 22.62
N ARG A 163 14.46 4.07 22.67
CA ARG A 163 14.74 5.05 23.73
C ARG A 163 13.82 6.27 23.67
N LEU A 164 13.23 6.54 22.50
CA LEU A 164 12.36 7.70 22.28
C LEU A 164 10.87 7.37 22.45
N LYS A 165 10.50 6.09 22.59
CA LYS A 165 9.09 5.64 22.61
C LYS A 165 8.26 6.15 23.80
N ALA A 166 8.91 6.60 24.86
CA ALA A 166 8.25 7.20 26.03
C ALA A 166 8.00 8.70 25.88
N LEU A 167 8.64 9.36 24.91
CA LEU A 167 8.44 10.79 24.67
C LEU A 167 7.10 11.05 23.96
N PRO A 168 6.54 12.26 24.09
CA PRO A 168 5.40 12.69 23.28
C PRO A 168 5.72 12.61 21.77
N PRO A 169 4.76 12.22 20.90
CA PRO A 169 4.98 12.10 19.46
C PRO A 169 5.59 13.35 18.82
N ARG A 170 5.14 14.54 19.22
CA ARG A 170 5.64 15.82 18.67
C ARG A 170 7.11 16.08 18.99
N GLU A 171 7.60 15.68 20.16
CA GLU A 171 9.02 15.80 20.48
C GLU A 171 9.88 14.88 19.60
N VAL A 172 9.40 13.66 19.32
CA VAL A 172 10.07 12.73 18.42
C VAL A 172 10.04 13.26 16.99
N ALA A 173 8.93 13.87 16.55
CA ALA A 173 8.77 14.46 15.23
C ALA A 173 9.78 15.58 14.95
N VAL A 174 10.02 16.48 15.91
CA VAL A 174 11.03 17.55 15.80
C VAL A 174 12.42 16.95 15.53
N ARG A 175 12.79 15.91 16.29
CA ARG A 175 14.07 15.21 16.11
C ARG A 175 14.14 14.49 14.77
N ALA A 176 13.04 13.85 14.36
CA ALA A 176 12.97 13.12 13.10
C ALA A 176 13.11 14.06 11.89
N THR A 177 12.45 15.22 11.94
CA THR A 177 12.56 16.28 10.91
C THR A 177 13.95 16.87 10.85
N ALA A 178 14.57 17.22 11.99
CA ALA A 178 15.95 17.70 12.03
C ALA A 178 16.93 16.66 11.45
N ALA A 179 16.77 15.39 11.81
CA ALA A 179 17.58 14.29 11.27
C ALA A 179 17.35 14.09 9.76
N ARG A 180 16.12 14.25 9.27
CA ARG A 180 15.79 14.18 7.83
C ARG A 180 16.53 15.28 7.06
N LEU A 181 16.36 16.53 7.48
CA LEU A 181 16.91 17.72 6.83
C LEU A 181 18.44 17.85 6.96
N GLY A 182 19.07 17.03 7.80
CA GLY A 182 20.52 17.07 7.99
C GLY A 182 20.99 18.17 8.95
N HIS A 183 20.09 18.70 9.78
CA HIS A 183 20.42 19.66 10.84
C HIS A 183 20.99 18.99 12.12
N GLY A 184 21.26 17.68 12.07
CA GLY A 184 21.93 16.94 13.14
C GLY A 184 23.38 16.61 12.75
N GLY A 185 24.28 17.58 12.89
CA GLY A 185 25.69 17.42 12.52
C GLY A 185 26.57 18.64 12.75
N ALA A 186 26.33 19.42 13.81
CA ALA A 186 27.31 20.32 14.39
C ALA A 186 27.21 20.24 15.91
N GLY A 187 28.16 19.55 16.54
CA GLY A 187 28.39 19.59 17.99
C GLY A 187 27.78 18.45 18.81
N GLN A 188 28.53 17.35 18.96
CA GLN A 188 29.25 16.99 20.21
C GLN A 188 29.99 15.66 19.99
#